data_AF-A0A0E0C209-F1
#
_entry.id   AF-A0A0E0C209-F1
#
_cell.length_a   1.000
_cell.length_b   1.000
_cell.length_c   1.000
_cell.angle_alpha   90.00
_cell.angle_beta   90.00
_cell.angle_gamma   90.00
#
_symmetry.space_group_name_H-M   'P 1'
#
loop_
_entity.id
_entity.type
_entity.pdbx_description
1 polymer ?
#
loop_
_entity_poly.entity_id
_entity_poly.type
_entity_poly.pdbx_seq_one_letter_code
_entity_poly.pdbx_strand_id
1 'polypeptide(L)'
;MEASTPLLTPYKMGQFDLAHRVVLAPLTRCRSYGNVPGPHNAAYYAQRAARGELLVAEACAVSETARGYPDVPGIWSAEQVEAWRHVVDAVHAKGAVFFCQIWHTGRVSPTGRTTKMEVTTPLLLKLVMKSSPNQLSIFSYLLGICSLDTLLSPVGRKMDAISPLPNGQAPISSTDKQVTPQVSHDGQVLEFAPPRRLKTEEIPNIVDDFRIAARNAIEAGFDGVEIHGANGYLIDQFMKDSVNDRTDAYGGGIENRCRFAAEVITAVADEIGAHRLGVRLSPFADYMDCHDSDPKALTLRVIGLMNDLGVLYCHMIEPRMCVGAGEDGSKPVIAHGRLLPFRKAFRGTFMVNGGYDREEGDKAVADGYADLVAYGRLFLANPDLPERFRRKAGLNKYDRSTFYTSDPVVGYTDYPFLDDQNSELATR
;
A
#
# COMPACT_ATOMS: atom_id res chain seq x y z
N MET A 1 -25.29 29.86 5.69
CA MET A 1 -25.07 28.44 6.00
C MET A 1 -23.63 28.15 5.59
N GLU A 2 -22.76 27.79 6.52
CA GLU A 2 -21.45 27.24 6.12
C GLU A 2 -21.72 26.04 5.21
N ALA A 3 -21.09 26.03 4.03
CA ALA A 3 -21.21 24.88 3.13
C ALA A 3 -20.77 23.63 3.89
N SER A 4 -21.65 22.62 3.98
CA SER A 4 -21.26 21.33 4.53
C SER A 4 -19.99 20.88 3.83
N THR A 5 -19.00 20.38 4.56
CA THR A 5 -17.81 19.74 3.99
C THR A 5 -18.11 18.24 3.86
N PRO A 6 -18.63 17.73 2.72
CA PRO A 6 -18.94 16.32 2.49
C PRO A 6 -17.93 15.34 3.07
N LEU A 7 -16.63 15.62 2.93
CA LEU A 7 -15.55 14.76 3.45
C LEU A 7 -15.63 14.53 4.97
N LEU A 8 -16.18 15.49 5.71
CA LEU A 8 -16.31 15.46 7.18
C LEU A 8 -17.71 15.07 7.66
N THR A 9 -18.56 14.57 6.76
CA THR A 9 -19.89 14.06 7.11
C THR A 9 -19.84 12.58 7.51
N PRO A 10 -20.67 12.14 8.47
CA PRO A 10 -20.77 10.73 8.83
C PRO A 10 -21.12 9.82 7.64
N TYR A 11 -20.71 8.56 7.71
CA TYR A 11 -20.98 7.57 6.67
C TYR A 11 -21.24 6.17 7.26
N LYS A 12 -22.29 5.49 6.79
CA LYS A 12 -22.59 4.11 7.17
C LYS A 12 -21.92 3.15 6.18
N MET A 13 -20.87 2.46 6.62
CA MET A 13 -20.19 1.42 5.85
C MET A 13 -20.61 0.04 6.37
N GLY A 14 -21.62 -0.57 5.75
CA GLY A 14 -22.18 -1.84 6.24
C GLY A 14 -22.68 -1.69 7.68
N GLN A 15 -22.08 -2.41 8.63
CA GLN A 15 -22.40 -2.28 10.06
C GLN A 15 -21.70 -1.12 10.76
N PHE A 16 -20.66 -0.53 10.17
CA PHE A 16 -19.80 0.46 10.81
C PHE A 16 -20.32 1.89 10.63
N ASP A 17 -20.49 2.61 11.75
CA ASP A 17 -20.86 4.02 11.77
C ASP A 17 -19.60 4.88 11.82
N LEU A 18 -19.19 5.43 10.67
CA LEU A 18 -18.03 6.30 10.56
C LEU A 18 -18.41 7.75 10.86
N ALA A 19 -17.59 8.45 11.65
CA ALA A 19 -17.80 9.85 12.00
C ALA A 19 -17.54 10.80 10.82
N HIS A 20 -16.70 10.38 9.87
CA HIS A 20 -16.35 11.11 8.66
C HIS A 20 -15.85 10.16 7.57
N ARG A 21 -15.49 10.71 6.40
CA ARG A 21 -15.05 9.96 5.21
C ARG A 21 -13.53 10.00 4.96
N VAL A 22 -12.76 10.51 5.93
CA VAL A 22 -11.28 10.48 5.95
C VAL A 22 -10.81 9.15 6.54
N VAL A 23 -9.97 8.42 5.81
CA VAL A 23 -9.49 7.07 6.18
C VAL A 23 -7.96 7.05 6.26
N LEU A 24 -7.39 6.36 7.26
CA LEU A 24 -5.95 6.06 7.26
C LEU A 24 -5.66 4.96 6.23
N ALA A 25 -4.90 5.32 5.19
CA ALA A 25 -4.46 4.36 4.19
C ALA A 25 -3.45 3.36 4.79
N PRO A 26 -3.37 2.13 4.24
CA PRO A 26 -2.35 1.16 4.62
C PRO A 26 -0.96 1.67 4.24
N LEU A 27 -0.06 1.74 5.22
CA LEU A 27 1.27 2.33 5.09
C LEU A 27 2.30 1.41 5.74
N THR A 28 3.07 0.65 4.97
CA THR A 28 4.20 -0.14 5.49
C THR A 28 5.21 0.75 6.17
N ARG A 29 5.56 0.46 7.43
CA ARG A 29 6.50 1.28 8.22
C ARG A 29 7.78 0.55 8.64
N CYS A 30 7.86 -0.75 8.42
CA CYS A 30 9.04 -1.58 8.72
C CYS A 30 9.51 -1.46 10.18
N ARG A 31 8.56 -1.48 11.13
CA ARG A 31 8.83 -1.32 12.58
C ARG A 31 8.31 -2.48 13.43
N SER A 32 7.87 -3.57 12.83
CA SER A 32 7.47 -4.78 13.57
C SER A 32 8.66 -5.71 13.65
N TYR A 33 9.50 -5.54 14.68
CA TYR A 33 10.74 -6.28 14.84
C TYR A 33 10.49 -7.79 14.90
N GLY A 34 11.23 -8.56 14.12
CA GLY A 34 10.98 -10.01 14.02
C GLY A 34 9.59 -10.34 13.45
N ASN A 35 8.99 -9.40 12.72
CA ASN A 35 7.63 -9.49 12.18
C ASN A 35 6.51 -9.47 13.26
N VAL A 36 6.83 -9.08 14.49
CA VAL A 36 5.87 -8.98 15.61
C VAL A 36 5.63 -7.50 15.96
N PRO A 37 4.38 -7.00 15.94
CA PRO A 37 4.07 -5.64 16.39
C PRO A 37 4.46 -5.42 17.86
N GLY A 38 4.96 -4.23 18.19
CA GLY A 38 5.34 -3.84 19.54
C GLY A 38 4.54 -2.66 20.10
N PRO A 39 4.87 -2.19 21.32
CA PRO A 39 4.19 -1.07 21.97
C PRO A 39 4.17 0.23 21.15
N HIS A 40 5.22 0.50 20.37
CA HIS A 40 5.26 1.67 19.48
C HIS A 40 4.26 1.56 18.32
N ASN A 41 3.96 0.36 17.82
CA ASN A 41 2.89 0.16 16.84
C ASN A 41 1.52 0.51 17.46
N ALA A 42 1.26 0.06 18.69
CA ALA A 42 0.04 0.40 19.43
C ALA A 42 -0.09 1.92 19.62
N ALA A 43 0.98 2.60 20.04
CA ALA A 43 0.99 4.05 20.16
C ALA A 43 0.73 4.75 18.81
N TYR A 44 1.33 4.28 17.71
CA TYR A 44 1.15 4.85 16.38
C TYR A 44 -0.30 4.80 15.89
N TYR A 45 -0.96 3.65 16.01
CA TYR A 45 -2.36 3.54 15.58
C TYR A 45 -3.30 4.25 16.56
N ALA A 46 -3.06 4.17 17.87
CA ALA A 46 -3.88 4.86 18.87
C ALA A 46 -3.83 6.39 18.74
N GLN A 47 -2.72 6.96 18.27
CA GLN A 47 -2.62 8.39 17.97
C GLN A 47 -3.49 8.82 16.78
N ARG A 48 -3.76 7.90 15.85
CA ARG A 48 -4.56 8.10 14.62
C ARG A 48 -5.97 7.53 14.74
N ALA A 49 -6.41 7.31 15.98
CA ALA A 49 -7.69 6.72 16.30
C ALA A 49 -8.51 7.67 17.17
N ALA A 50 -9.72 7.92 16.71
CA ALA A 50 -10.81 8.57 17.43
C ALA A 50 -12.14 7.90 17.08
N ARG A 51 -13.19 8.22 17.83
CA ARG A 51 -14.49 7.57 17.71
C ARG A 51 -15.04 7.69 16.29
N GLY A 52 -15.27 6.54 15.64
CA GLY A 52 -15.80 6.46 14.29
C GLY A 52 -14.78 6.77 13.18
N GLU A 53 -13.48 6.81 13.47
CA GLU A 53 -12.45 6.81 12.44
C GLU A 53 -12.29 5.42 11.83
N LEU A 54 -11.91 5.35 10.55
CA LEU A 54 -11.53 4.10 9.89
C LEU A 54 -10.03 4.09 9.63
N LEU A 55 -9.37 3.05 10.13
CA LEU A 55 -7.96 2.79 9.92
C LEU A 55 -7.79 1.48 9.13
N VAL A 56 -6.87 1.49 8.17
CA VAL A 56 -6.36 0.26 7.56
C VAL A 56 -4.91 0.10 7.99
N ALA A 57 -4.61 -1.02 8.65
CA ALA A 57 -3.27 -1.34 9.11
C ALA A 57 -2.30 -1.45 7.93
N GLU A 58 -1.01 -1.32 8.25
CA GLU A 58 0.05 -1.64 7.30
C GLU A 58 -0.05 -3.08 6.79
N ALA A 59 0.53 -3.32 5.61
CA ALA A 59 0.46 -4.62 4.95
C ALA A 59 1.10 -5.71 5.82
N CYS A 60 0.28 -6.68 6.25
CA CYS A 60 0.65 -7.81 7.08
C CYS A 60 0.90 -9.03 6.20
N ALA A 61 2.08 -9.62 6.31
CA ALA A 61 2.42 -10.83 5.57
C ALA A 61 1.55 -12.01 6.04
N VAL A 62 0.98 -12.75 5.07
CA VAL A 62 0.10 -13.92 5.33
C VAL A 62 0.87 -15.19 5.73
N SER A 63 2.16 -15.23 5.43
CA SER A 63 3.06 -16.33 5.76
C SER A 63 4.51 -15.84 5.79
N GLU A 64 5.42 -16.68 6.27
CA GLU A 64 6.84 -16.32 6.35
C GLU A 64 7.46 -16.05 4.95
N THR A 65 6.97 -16.74 3.92
CA THR A 65 7.38 -16.57 2.52
C THR A 65 6.69 -15.41 1.81
N ALA A 66 5.68 -14.81 2.44
CA ALA A 66 4.93 -13.68 1.90
C ALA A 66 5.65 -12.34 2.05
N ARG A 67 6.75 -12.32 2.80
CA ARG A 67 7.54 -11.13 3.12
C ARG A 67 8.39 -10.68 1.93
N GLY A 68 8.66 -9.39 1.86
CA GLY A 68 9.59 -8.80 0.89
C GLY A 68 10.43 -7.67 1.47
N TYR A 69 10.14 -7.23 2.69
CA TYR A 69 10.81 -6.11 3.32
C TYR A 69 11.11 -6.48 4.78
N PRO A 70 12.20 -5.94 5.37
CA PRO A 70 12.52 -6.17 6.77
C PRO A 70 11.43 -5.57 7.68
N ASP A 71 11.25 -6.20 8.84
CA ASP A 71 10.42 -5.68 9.95
C ASP A 71 8.98 -5.28 9.57
N VAL A 72 8.41 -5.89 8.53
CA VAL A 72 6.97 -5.82 8.25
C VAL A 72 6.22 -6.77 9.19
N PRO A 73 5.02 -6.42 9.68
CA PRO A 73 4.29 -7.33 10.55
C PRO A 73 3.81 -8.58 9.80
N GLY A 74 3.67 -9.67 10.55
CA GLY A 74 2.98 -10.89 10.12
C GLY A 74 1.63 -11.07 10.78
N ILE A 75 0.85 -12.04 10.30
CA ILE A 75 -0.39 -12.52 10.92
C ILE A 75 -0.60 -14.03 10.71
N TRP A 76 0.48 -14.82 10.72
CA TRP A 76 0.44 -16.28 10.51
C TRP A 76 0.69 -17.10 11.78
N SER A 77 1.27 -16.49 12.83
CA SER A 77 1.59 -17.18 14.08
C SER A 77 0.73 -16.70 15.26
N ALA A 78 0.56 -17.54 16.27
CA ALA A 78 -0.16 -17.18 17.49
C ALA A 78 0.48 -16.00 18.24
N GLU A 79 1.81 -15.91 18.22
CA GLU A 79 2.56 -14.78 18.81
C GLU A 79 2.20 -13.46 18.12
N GLN A 80 2.11 -13.47 16.78
CA GLN A 80 1.71 -12.29 16.02
C GLN A 80 0.26 -11.90 16.29
N VAL A 81 -0.65 -12.88 16.43
CA VAL A 81 -2.05 -12.65 16.78
C VAL A 81 -2.16 -11.97 18.16
N GLU A 82 -1.43 -12.46 19.17
CA GLU A 82 -1.41 -11.85 20.50
C GLU A 82 -0.87 -10.41 20.46
N ALA A 83 0.24 -10.20 19.76
CA ALA A 83 0.83 -8.88 19.62
C ALA A 83 -0.10 -7.89 18.92
N TRP A 84 -0.79 -8.32 17.86
CA TRP A 84 -1.81 -7.50 17.20
C TRP A 84 -3.00 -7.19 18.10
N ARG A 85 -3.40 -8.10 18.99
CA ARG A 85 -4.49 -7.86 19.94
C ARG A 85 -4.24 -6.62 20.79
N HIS A 86 -3.04 -6.44 21.30
CA HIS A 86 -2.69 -5.24 22.07
C HIS A 86 -2.78 -3.94 21.23
N VAL A 87 -2.42 -4.01 19.95
CA VAL A 87 -2.55 -2.86 19.03
C VAL A 87 -4.02 -2.56 18.75
N VAL A 88 -4.82 -3.59 18.47
CA VAL A 88 -6.26 -3.48 18.23
C VAL A 88 -6.97 -2.92 19.46
N ASP A 89 -6.69 -3.44 20.66
CA ASP A 89 -7.25 -2.96 21.93
C ASP A 89 -6.98 -1.46 22.12
N ALA A 90 -5.77 -0.99 21.79
CA ALA A 90 -5.41 0.43 21.89
C ALA A 90 -6.20 1.31 20.91
N VAL A 91 -6.53 0.79 19.72
CA VAL A 91 -7.36 1.48 18.71
C VAL A 91 -8.83 1.46 19.11
N HIS A 92 -9.35 0.33 19.56
CA HIS A 92 -10.72 0.17 20.03
C HIS A 92 -11.01 0.97 21.30
N ALA A 93 -10.02 1.16 22.18
CA ALA A 93 -10.14 2.07 23.32
C ALA A 93 -10.40 3.53 22.92
N LYS A 94 -10.07 3.92 21.67
CA LYS A 94 -10.41 5.22 21.08
C LYS A 94 -11.73 5.22 20.31
N GLY A 95 -12.37 4.06 20.15
CA GLY A 95 -13.64 3.88 19.45
C GLY A 95 -13.54 3.91 17.92
N ALA A 96 -12.37 3.66 17.36
CA ALA A 96 -12.16 3.61 15.92
C ALA A 96 -12.39 2.19 15.36
N VAL A 97 -12.64 2.11 14.05
CA VAL A 97 -12.78 0.88 13.27
C VAL A 97 -11.43 0.56 12.63
N PHE A 98 -10.98 -0.69 12.73
CA PHE A 98 -9.64 -1.07 12.31
C PHE A 98 -9.63 -2.34 11.45
N PHE A 99 -9.10 -2.22 10.24
CA PHE A 99 -8.99 -3.31 9.28
C PHE A 99 -7.54 -3.75 9.11
N CYS A 100 -7.29 -5.06 9.06
CA CYS A 100 -5.97 -5.62 8.79
C CYS A 100 -5.77 -5.79 7.27
N GLN A 101 -4.75 -5.15 6.68
CA GLN A 101 -4.42 -5.44 5.28
C GLN A 101 -3.56 -6.70 5.19
N ILE A 102 -4.07 -7.77 4.59
CA ILE A 102 -3.32 -9.02 4.39
C ILE A 102 -2.67 -9.08 3.00
N TRP A 103 -1.43 -9.57 2.95
CA TRP A 103 -0.54 -9.31 1.82
C TRP A 103 0.48 -10.41 1.56
N HIS A 104 0.86 -10.56 0.30
CA HIS A 104 1.97 -11.38 -0.18
C HIS A 104 2.74 -10.66 -1.29
N THR A 105 4.04 -10.46 -1.13
CA THR A 105 4.88 -9.64 -2.03
C THR A 105 5.10 -10.30 -3.40
N GLY A 106 5.16 -11.63 -3.43
CA GLY A 106 5.44 -12.39 -4.65
C GLY A 106 6.87 -12.13 -5.11
N ARG A 107 7.07 -11.82 -6.41
CA ARG A 107 8.43 -11.53 -6.92
C ARG A 107 9.06 -10.22 -6.43
N VAL A 108 8.31 -9.36 -5.72
CA VAL A 108 8.83 -8.11 -5.15
C VAL A 108 9.54 -8.40 -3.83
N SER A 109 10.69 -9.08 -3.94
CA SER A 109 11.55 -9.45 -2.81
C SER A 109 12.98 -8.94 -3.04
N PRO A 110 13.28 -7.70 -2.63
CA PRO A 110 14.63 -7.16 -2.61
C PRO A 110 15.66 -8.10 -1.97
N THR A 111 16.85 -8.20 -2.56
CA THR A 111 17.96 -9.06 -2.07
C THR A 111 18.77 -8.45 -0.93
N GLY A 112 18.39 -7.26 -0.46
CA GLY A 112 19.19 -6.45 0.46
C GLY A 112 20.48 -5.88 -0.15
N ARG A 113 20.81 -6.20 -1.40
CA ARG A 113 21.92 -5.57 -2.13
C ARG A 113 21.50 -4.19 -2.61
N THR A 114 22.21 -3.19 -2.11
CA THR A 114 22.10 -1.80 -2.54
C THR A 114 23.46 -1.35 -3.04
N THR A 115 23.54 -0.97 -4.31
CA THR A 115 24.72 -0.28 -4.83
C THR A 115 24.45 1.23 -4.83
N LYS A 116 25.35 2.02 -4.25
CA LYS A 116 25.42 3.46 -4.55
C LYS A 116 25.96 3.56 -5.97
N MET A 117 25.18 4.10 -6.89
CA MET A 117 25.64 4.28 -8.26
C MET A 117 26.75 5.34 -8.32
N GLU A 118 27.96 4.95 -8.73
CA GLU A 118 28.80 5.83 -9.56
C GLU A 118 28.22 5.78 -10.97
N VAL A 119 27.58 6.86 -11.39
CA VAL A 119 26.94 6.96 -12.70
C VAL A 119 28.02 6.97 -13.79
N THR A 120 28.20 5.86 -14.51
CA THR A 120 29.08 5.82 -15.68
C THR A 120 28.29 5.94 -16.99
N THR A 121 28.84 6.68 -17.95
CA THR A 121 28.22 7.02 -19.25
C THR A 121 27.64 5.82 -20.03
N PRO A 122 28.28 4.63 -20.06
CA PRO A 122 27.74 3.48 -20.79
C PRO A 122 26.52 2.82 -20.11
N LEU A 123 26.46 2.87 -18.77
CA LEU A 123 25.34 2.35 -17.99
C LEU A 123 24.13 3.28 -18.09
N LEU A 124 24.39 4.60 -18.08
CA LEU A 124 23.40 5.64 -18.32
C LEU A 124 22.69 5.43 -19.67
N LEU A 125 23.44 5.12 -20.73
CA LEU A 125 22.88 4.89 -22.07
C LEU A 125 21.99 3.62 -22.12
N LYS A 126 22.34 2.56 -21.38
CA LYS A 126 21.53 1.34 -21.27
C LYS A 126 20.24 1.56 -20.46
N LEU A 127 20.28 2.37 -19.42
CA LEU A 127 19.10 2.78 -18.64
C LEU A 127 18.20 3.68 -19.49
N VAL A 128 18.76 4.67 -20.19
CA VAL A 128 18.01 5.57 -21.11
C VAL A 128 17.31 4.80 -22.22
N MET A 129 17.97 3.80 -22.83
CA MET A 129 17.39 3.02 -23.92
C MET A 129 16.31 1.99 -23.47
N LYS A 130 16.19 1.70 -22.17
CA LYS A 130 15.22 0.71 -21.64
C LYS A 130 14.13 1.30 -20.74
N SER A 131 14.21 2.60 -20.44
CA SER A 131 13.23 3.29 -19.61
C SER A 131 11.98 3.62 -20.43
N SER A 132 10.79 3.49 -19.83
CA SER A 132 9.54 3.93 -20.44
C SER A 132 9.55 5.46 -20.64
N PRO A 133 8.80 6.01 -21.62
CA PRO A 133 8.77 7.46 -21.89
C PRO A 133 8.45 8.34 -20.66
N ASN A 134 7.82 7.76 -19.63
CA ASN A 134 7.43 8.42 -18.39
C ASN A 134 8.57 8.59 -17.37
N GLN A 135 9.73 7.95 -17.57
CA GLN A 135 10.92 8.04 -16.70
C GLN A 135 11.92 9.12 -17.12
N LEU A 136 11.66 9.83 -18.23
CA LEU A 136 12.56 10.85 -18.78
C LEU A 136 12.59 12.16 -17.95
N SER A 137 11.60 12.45 -17.10
CA SER A 137 11.60 13.68 -16.28
C SER A 137 12.59 13.67 -15.10
N ILE A 138 13.14 12.51 -14.74
CA ILE A 138 14.19 12.39 -13.72
C ILE A 138 15.55 12.86 -14.27
N PHE A 139 15.71 12.93 -15.60
CA PHE A 139 17.00 13.18 -16.23
C PHE A 139 17.45 14.65 -16.22
N SER A 140 16.53 15.62 -16.12
CA SER A 140 16.87 17.04 -15.94
C SER A 140 17.66 17.28 -14.64
N TYR A 141 17.41 16.44 -13.63
CA TYR A 141 18.01 16.55 -12.29
C TYR A 141 19.43 15.96 -12.23
N LEU A 142 19.72 14.91 -12.99
CA LEU A 142 21.02 14.20 -12.97
C LEU A 142 22.13 14.94 -13.70
N LEU A 143 21.81 15.76 -14.72
CA LEU A 143 22.82 16.55 -15.45
C LEU A 143 23.25 17.82 -14.71
N GLY A 144 22.53 18.24 -13.67
CA GLY A 144 22.79 19.48 -12.92
C GLY A 144 23.64 19.34 -11.65
N ILE A 145 24.03 18.12 -11.23
CA ILE A 145 24.64 17.87 -9.91
C ILE A 145 26.11 17.41 -9.99
N CYS A 146 26.65 17.10 -11.17
CA CYS A 146 28.04 16.64 -11.27
C CYS A 146 29.05 17.82 -11.25
N SER A 147 29.52 18.18 -10.06
CA SER A 147 30.85 18.77 -9.88
C SER A 147 31.89 17.65 -9.99
N LEU A 148 32.87 17.82 -10.89
CA LEU A 148 34.11 17.05 -10.89
C LEU A 148 34.87 17.38 -9.60
N ASP A 149 34.72 16.62 -8.52
CA ASP A 149 35.72 16.57 -7.43
C ASP A 149 35.52 15.46 -6.38
N THR A 150 34.56 14.55 -6.54
CA THR A 150 34.38 13.43 -5.58
C THR A 150 34.79 12.09 -6.18
N LEU A 151 36.07 11.99 -6.57
CA LEU A 151 36.74 10.72 -6.82
C LEU A 151 37.64 10.42 -5.61
N LEU A 152 37.53 9.19 -5.08
CA LEU A 152 38.38 8.52 -4.08
C LEU A 152 37.77 8.33 -2.68
N SER A 153 37.05 7.21 -2.50
CA SER A 153 36.99 6.45 -1.24
C SER A 153 36.58 4.99 -1.54
N PRO A 154 37.41 3.97 -1.23
CA PRO A 154 37.08 2.58 -1.50
C PRO A 154 36.66 1.85 -0.23
N VAL A 155 35.36 1.72 0.06
CA VAL A 155 34.84 0.62 0.90
C VAL A 155 33.39 0.28 0.51
N GLY A 156 33.22 -0.61 -0.47
CA GLY A 156 31.98 -1.37 -0.65
C GLY A 156 32.23 -2.81 -0.22
N ARG A 157 31.82 -3.19 1.00
CA ARG A 157 31.86 -4.59 1.45
C ARG A 157 30.89 -5.36 0.55
N LYS A 158 31.35 -6.36 -0.22
CA LYS A 158 30.48 -7.35 -0.85
C LYS A 158 29.75 -8.08 0.27
N MET A 159 28.48 -7.75 0.49
CA MET A 159 27.57 -8.61 1.26
C MET A 159 27.02 -9.66 0.29
N ASP A 160 27.21 -10.93 0.64
CA ASP A 160 26.63 -12.07 -0.06
C ASP A 160 25.10 -11.92 -0.11
N ALA A 161 24.46 -12.47 -1.15
CA ALA A 161 23.01 -12.33 -1.34
C ALA A 161 22.28 -12.98 -0.15
N ILE A 162 21.61 -12.17 0.67
CA ILE A 162 20.71 -12.67 1.70
C ILE A 162 19.31 -12.55 1.12
N SER A 163 18.73 -13.67 0.70
CA SER A 163 17.28 -13.71 0.46
C SER A 163 16.59 -13.33 1.78
N PRO A 164 15.68 -12.35 1.81
CA PRO A 164 14.91 -12.05 3.02
C PRO A 164 13.95 -13.20 3.38
N LEU A 165 13.81 -14.18 2.49
CA LEU A 165 12.98 -15.35 2.68
C LEU A 165 13.71 -16.44 3.49
N PRO A 166 12.97 -17.25 4.25
CA PRO A 166 13.55 -18.29 5.10
C PRO A 166 14.35 -19.29 4.26
N ASN A 167 15.48 -19.74 4.80
CA ASN A 167 16.29 -20.84 4.24
C ASN A 167 16.79 -20.62 2.80
N GLY A 168 16.89 -19.37 2.35
CA GLY A 168 17.38 -19.04 1.00
C GLY A 168 16.43 -19.41 -0.13
N GLN A 169 15.14 -19.63 0.16
CA GLN A 169 14.15 -19.90 -0.88
C GLN A 169 14.01 -18.71 -1.84
N ALA A 170 13.73 -19.02 -3.11
CA ALA A 170 13.41 -18.01 -4.11
C ALA A 170 11.99 -17.47 -3.88
N PRO A 171 11.74 -16.15 -4.10
CA PRO A 171 10.40 -15.60 -4.06
C PRO A 171 9.50 -16.29 -5.07
N ILE A 172 8.21 -16.35 -4.79
CA ILE A 172 7.23 -16.99 -5.67
C ILE A 172 6.49 -15.97 -6.54
N SER A 173 6.04 -16.39 -7.73
CA SER A 173 5.19 -15.55 -8.59
C SER A 173 4.40 -16.37 -9.59
N SER A 174 3.59 -15.70 -10.40
CA SER A 174 2.97 -16.26 -11.61
C SER A 174 4.02 -16.56 -12.69
N THR A 175 5.22 -15.97 -12.61
CA THR A 175 6.33 -16.04 -13.58
C THR A 175 7.67 -16.35 -12.92
N ASP A 176 8.68 -16.69 -13.73
CA ASP A 176 10.10 -16.76 -13.38
C ASP A 176 10.87 -15.46 -13.75
N LYS A 177 10.19 -14.47 -14.34
CA LYS A 177 10.79 -13.17 -14.69
C LYS A 177 11.04 -12.30 -13.45
N GLN A 178 12.31 -12.00 -13.21
CA GLN A 178 12.78 -11.06 -12.19
C GLN A 178 12.26 -9.63 -12.43
N VAL A 179 12.01 -8.90 -11.35
CA VAL A 179 11.72 -7.45 -11.41
C VAL A 179 13.00 -6.72 -11.82
N THR A 180 12.89 -5.75 -12.72
CA THR A 180 14.03 -4.92 -13.09
C THR A 180 14.52 -4.10 -11.89
N PRO A 181 15.83 -3.83 -11.77
CA PRO A 181 16.34 -3.01 -10.67
C PRO A 181 15.62 -1.67 -10.60
N GLN A 182 15.25 -1.25 -9.39
CA GLN A 182 14.51 -0.01 -9.16
C GLN A 182 15.40 1.00 -8.45
N VAL A 183 15.24 2.28 -8.74
CA VAL A 183 15.92 3.34 -7.99
C VAL A 183 15.00 3.79 -6.85
N SER A 184 15.47 3.67 -5.62
CA SER A 184 14.78 4.15 -4.44
C SER A 184 14.80 5.69 -4.37
N HIS A 185 13.97 6.27 -3.51
CA HIS A 185 13.86 7.73 -3.40
C HIS A 185 15.15 8.42 -2.93
N ASP A 186 15.96 7.70 -2.16
CA ASP A 186 17.28 8.11 -1.67
C ASP A 186 18.41 7.77 -2.67
N GLY A 187 18.07 7.35 -3.89
CA GLY A 187 19.02 7.15 -4.99
C GLY A 187 19.75 5.81 -4.97
N GLN A 188 19.34 4.85 -4.11
CA GLN A 188 19.92 3.52 -4.09
C GLN A 188 19.28 2.63 -5.16
N VAL A 189 20.07 1.74 -5.76
CA VAL A 189 19.54 0.72 -6.65
C VAL A 189 19.11 -0.49 -5.83
N LEU A 190 17.82 -0.80 -5.88
CA LEU A 190 17.22 -1.99 -5.29
C LEU A 190 17.25 -3.12 -6.33
N GLU A 191 17.97 -4.19 -6.00
CA GLU A 191 17.98 -5.44 -6.75
C GLU A 191 17.00 -6.45 -6.14
N PHE A 192 16.24 -7.15 -6.99
CA PHE A 192 15.23 -8.14 -6.57
C PHE A 192 15.74 -9.57 -6.78
N ALA A 193 15.33 -10.53 -5.96
CA ALA A 193 15.68 -11.92 -6.19
C ALA A 193 14.92 -12.49 -7.40
N PRO A 194 15.53 -13.39 -8.20
CA PRO A 194 14.83 -14.07 -9.27
C PRO A 194 13.72 -14.96 -8.69
N PRO A 195 12.46 -14.82 -9.14
CA PRO A 195 11.38 -15.61 -8.61
C PRO A 195 11.34 -17.02 -9.21
N ARG A 196 10.71 -17.92 -8.47
CA ARG A 196 10.26 -19.22 -8.96
C ARG A 196 8.78 -19.12 -9.31
N ARG A 197 8.42 -19.61 -10.48
CA ARG A 197 7.02 -19.81 -10.86
C ARG A 197 6.36 -20.82 -9.91
N LEU A 198 5.21 -20.45 -9.34
CA LEU A 198 4.39 -21.39 -8.59
C LEU A 198 3.93 -22.55 -9.48
N LYS A 199 4.01 -23.77 -8.99
CA LYS A 199 3.35 -24.91 -9.62
C LYS A 199 1.85 -24.81 -9.36
N THR A 200 1.05 -25.37 -10.26
CA THR A 200 -0.42 -25.27 -10.19
C THR A 200 -0.94 -25.88 -8.88
N GLU A 201 -0.36 -26.99 -8.44
CA GLU A 201 -0.69 -27.69 -7.20
C GLU A 201 -0.28 -26.93 -5.92
N GLU A 202 0.59 -25.92 -6.02
CA GLU A 202 0.98 -25.09 -4.86
C GLU A 202 0.01 -23.93 -4.62
N ILE A 203 -0.75 -23.51 -5.63
CA ILE A 203 -1.63 -22.33 -5.56
C ILE A 203 -2.70 -22.47 -4.46
N PRO A 204 -3.38 -23.63 -4.29
CA PRO A 204 -4.34 -23.79 -3.20
C PRO A 204 -3.76 -23.55 -1.80
N ASN A 205 -2.48 -23.87 -1.57
CA ASN A 205 -1.83 -23.62 -0.27
C ASN A 205 -1.66 -22.12 -0.04
N ILE A 206 -1.33 -21.35 -1.08
CA ILE A 206 -1.23 -19.89 -0.97
C ILE A 206 -2.60 -19.27 -0.71
N VAL A 207 -3.67 -19.79 -1.33
CA VAL A 207 -5.04 -19.37 -1.03
C VAL A 207 -5.37 -19.64 0.46
N ASP A 208 -4.95 -20.79 0.98
CA ASP A 208 -5.15 -21.15 2.38
C ASP A 208 -4.36 -20.25 3.35
N ASP A 209 -3.15 -19.81 2.99
CA ASP A 209 -2.40 -18.80 3.76
C ASP A 209 -3.21 -17.51 3.93
N PHE A 210 -3.85 -17.00 2.87
CA PHE A 210 -4.72 -15.82 2.95
C PHE A 210 -5.95 -16.07 3.84
N ARG A 211 -6.56 -17.27 3.74
CA ARG A 211 -7.69 -17.66 4.57
C ARG A 211 -7.32 -17.70 6.06
N ILE A 212 -6.21 -18.34 6.40
CA ILE A 212 -5.70 -18.44 7.78
C ILE A 212 -5.34 -17.05 8.32
N ALA A 213 -4.64 -16.23 7.52
CA ALA A 213 -4.31 -14.85 7.90
C ALA A 213 -5.56 -14.02 8.19
N ALA A 214 -6.64 -14.19 7.42
CA ALA A 214 -7.90 -13.51 7.66
C ALA A 214 -8.56 -13.96 8.97
N ARG A 215 -8.60 -15.27 9.24
CA ARG A 215 -9.07 -15.82 10.53
C ARG A 215 -8.28 -15.21 11.69
N ASN A 216 -6.95 -15.25 11.59
CA ASN A 216 -6.04 -14.76 12.61
C ASN A 216 -6.21 -13.25 12.86
N ALA A 217 -6.46 -12.45 11.82
CA ALA A 217 -6.78 -11.03 11.97
C ALA A 217 -8.07 -10.83 12.77
N ILE A 218 -9.13 -11.58 12.50
CA ILE A 218 -10.37 -11.52 13.28
C ILE A 218 -10.14 -12.00 14.73
N GLU A 219 -9.32 -13.03 14.95
CA GLU A 219 -8.95 -13.51 16.29
C GLU A 219 -8.11 -12.50 17.09
N ALA A 220 -7.29 -11.71 16.42
CA ALA A 220 -6.58 -10.57 17.00
C ALA A 220 -7.52 -9.39 17.34
N GLY A 221 -8.78 -9.45 16.90
CA GLY A 221 -9.82 -8.47 17.21
C GLY A 221 -10.07 -7.41 16.13
N PHE A 222 -9.42 -7.49 14.96
CA PHE A 222 -9.69 -6.55 13.87
C PHE A 222 -11.17 -6.60 13.46
N ASP A 223 -11.72 -5.44 13.07
CA ASP A 223 -13.10 -5.31 12.61
C ASP A 223 -13.34 -5.94 11.24
N GLY A 224 -12.27 -6.09 10.47
CA GLY A 224 -12.29 -6.73 9.16
C GLY A 224 -10.91 -6.82 8.53
N VAL A 225 -10.89 -7.25 7.27
CA VAL A 225 -9.66 -7.51 6.51
C VAL A 225 -9.72 -6.80 5.17
N GLU A 226 -8.60 -6.23 4.74
CA GLU A 226 -8.39 -5.75 3.37
C GLU A 226 -7.43 -6.69 2.62
N ILE A 227 -7.86 -7.29 1.52
CA ILE A 227 -6.95 -8.05 0.65
C ILE A 227 -6.12 -7.09 -0.20
N HIS A 228 -4.80 -7.20 -0.15
CA HIS A 228 -3.91 -6.42 -0.98
C HIS A 228 -3.77 -6.98 -2.41
N GLY A 229 -4.71 -6.62 -3.30
CA GLY A 229 -4.72 -6.96 -4.73
C GLY A 229 -4.10 -5.91 -5.66
N ALA A 230 -3.05 -5.21 -5.22
CA ALA A 230 -2.55 -3.99 -5.86
C ALA A 230 -1.02 -3.89 -5.82
N ASN A 231 -0.48 -2.81 -6.38
CA ASN A 231 0.93 -2.40 -6.33
C ASN A 231 1.91 -3.48 -6.82
N GLY A 232 1.52 -4.29 -7.80
CA GLY A 232 2.41 -5.27 -8.41
C GLY A 232 2.80 -6.43 -7.49
N TYR A 233 2.07 -6.66 -6.40
CA TYR A 233 2.28 -7.79 -5.50
C TYR A 233 1.56 -9.06 -5.98
N LEU A 234 1.63 -10.17 -5.23
CA LEU A 234 1.36 -11.51 -5.76
C LEU A 234 0.01 -11.63 -6.50
N ILE A 235 -1.07 -11.13 -5.92
CA ILE A 235 -2.40 -11.17 -6.56
C ILE A 235 -2.40 -10.35 -7.86
N ASP A 236 -1.83 -9.15 -7.85
CA ASP A 236 -1.70 -8.27 -9.03
C ASP A 236 -0.80 -8.92 -10.11
N GLN A 237 0.26 -9.62 -9.71
CA GLN A 237 1.16 -10.39 -10.61
C GLN A 237 0.44 -11.54 -11.32
N PHE A 238 -0.58 -12.14 -10.72
CA PHE A 238 -1.43 -13.12 -11.39
C PHE A 238 -2.46 -12.46 -12.30
N MET A 239 -3.04 -11.33 -11.90
CA MET A 239 -4.07 -10.66 -12.70
C MET A 239 -3.52 -10.05 -14.00
N LYS A 240 -2.32 -9.47 -13.95
CA LYS A 240 -1.77 -8.63 -15.01
C LYS A 240 -0.93 -9.37 -16.04
N ASP A 241 -1.23 -9.17 -17.33
CA ASP A 241 -0.59 -9.90 -18.44
C ASP A 241 0.88 -9.53 -18.72
N SER A 242 1.39 -8.38 -18.22
CA SER A 242 2.82 -8.08 -18.32
C SER A 242 3.69 -9.01 -17.46
N VAL A 243 3.08 -9.65 -16.46
CA VAL A 243 3.76 -10.55 -15.51
C VAL A 243 3.30 -11.98 -15.71
N ASN A 244 1.98 -12.23 -15.75
CA ASN A 244 1.44 -13.57 -15.84
C ASN A 244 1.56 -14.15 -17.27
N ASP A 245 2.63 -14.91 -17.49
CA ASP A 245 2.89 -15.67 -18.70
C ASP A 245 2.62 -17.17 -18.53
N ARG A 246 1.75 -17.55 -17.58
CA ARG A 246 1.34 -18.95 -17.40
C ARG A 246 0.48 -19.43 -18.56
N THR A 247 0.53 -20.74 -18.81
CA THR A 247 -0.28 -21.43 -19.84
C THR A 247 -1.28 -22.43 -19.24
N ASP A 248 -1.33 -22.56 -17.91
CA ASP A 248 -2.27 -23.40 -17.19
C ASP A 248 -3.59 -22.67 -16.88
N ALA A 249 -4.41 -23.24 -15.99
CA ALA A 249 -5.71 -22.67 -15.61
C ALA A 249 -5.63 -21.29 -14.93
N TYR A 250 -4.43 -20.81 -14.59
CA TYR A 250 -4.19 -19.53 -13.94
C TYR A 250 -3.54 -18.48 -14.85
N GLY A 251 -3.43 -18.72 -16.17
CA GLY A 251 -2.88 -17.76 -17.13
C GLY A 251 -3.57 -17.71 -18.49
N GLY A 252 -3.08 -16.83 -19.35
CA GLY A 252 -3.67 -16.54 -20.66
C GLY A 252 -4.84 -15.55 -20.56
N GLY A 253 -6.05 -16.02 -20.86
CA GLY A 253 -7.26 -15.17 -20.89
C GLY A 253 -7.60 -14.55 -19.52
N ILE A 254 -8.34 -13.44 -19.55
CA ILE A 254 -8.72 -12.65 -18.37
C ILE A 254 -9.34 -13.50 -17.25
N GLU A 255 -10.21 -14.46 -17.58
CA GLU A 255 -10.84 -15.36 -16.61
C GLU A 255 -9.82 -16.20 -15.83
N ASN A 256 -8.82 -16.74 -16.53
CA ASN A 256 -7.78 -17.54 -15.90
C ASN A 256 -6.82 -16.67 -15.07
N ARG A 257 -6.46 -15.48 -15.56
CA ARG A 257 -5.62 -14.54 -14.80
C ARG A 257 -6.30 -14.06 -13.51
N CYS A 258 -7.62 -13.85 -13.55
CA CYS A 258 -8.42 -13.50 -12.38
C CYS A 258 -8.71 -14.68 -11.45
N ARG A 259 -8.45 -15.93 -11.85
CA ARG A 259 -8.80 -17.12 -11.06
C ARG A 259 -8.17 -17.13 -9.68
N PHE A 260 -6.87 -16.83 -9.58
CA PHE A 260 -6.18 -16.79 -8.29
C PHE A 260 -6.77 -15.71 -7.36
N ALA A 261 -7.01 -14.50 -7.88
CA ALA A 261 -7.68 -13.45 -7.13
C ALA A 261 -9.08 -13.88 -6.69
N ALA A 262 -9.80 -14.61 -7.55
CA ALA A 262 -11.13 -15.09 -7.23
C ALA A 262 -11.16 -16.12 -6.11
N GLU A 263 -10.23 -17.08 -6.14
CA GLU A 263 -10.06 -18.09 -5.09
C GLU A 263 -9.68 -17.44 -3.76
N VAL A 264 -8.76 -16.48 -3.76
CA VAL A 264 -8.36 -15.73 -2.54
C VAL A 264 -9.53 -14.91 -1.97
N ILE A 265 -10.23 -14.12 -2.79
CA ILE A 265 -11.36 -13.30 -2.34
C ILE A 265 -12.48 -14.18 -1.79
N THR A 266 -12.79 -15.29 -2.47
CA THR A 266 -13.83 -16.24 -2.04
C THR A 266 -13.45 -16.91 -0.72
N ALA A 267 -12.23 -17.45 -0.61
CA ALA A 267 -11.78 -18.13 0.61
C ALA A 267 -11.79 -17.21 1.83
N VAL A 268 -11.35 -15.96 1.67
CA VAL A 268 -11.39 -14.97 2.75
C VAL A 268 -12.84 -14.57 3.07
N ALA A 269 -13.68 -14.34 2.06
CA ALA A 269 -15.09 -14.00 2.25
C ALA A 269 -15.87 -15.12 2.97
N ASP A 270 -15.59 -16.39 2.67
CA ASP A 270 -16.21 -17.55 3.33
C ASP A 270 -15.75 -17.68 4.78
N GLU A 271 -14.48 -17.36 5.08
CA GLU A 271 -13.90 -17.48 6.42
C GLU A 271 -14.38 -16.38 7.38
N ILE A 272 -14.39 -15.12 6.94
CA ILE A 272 -14.70 -13.98 7.83
C ILE A 272 -16.03 -13.30 7.51
N GLY A 273 -16.70 -13.67 6.42
CA GLY A 273 -17.87 -13.00 5.90
C GLY A 273 -17.52 -11.77 5.04
N ALA A 274 -18.11 -11.69 3.84
CA ALA A 274 -17.87 -10.59 2.90
C ALA A 274 -18.21 -9.19 3.44
N HIS A 275 -19.11 -9.10 4.44
CA HIS A 275 -19.49 -7.86 5.14
C HIS A 275 -18.38 -7.28 6.02
N ARG A 276 -17.25 -7.98 6.18
CA ARG A 276 -16.01 -7.53 6.85
C ARG A 276 -14.80 -7.50 5.90
N LEU A 277 -15.04 -7.61 4.59
CA LEU A 277 -13.99 -7.74 3.59
C LEU A 277 -13.86 -6.49 2.71
N GLY A 278 -12.65 -5.93 2.66
CA GLY A 278 -12.23 -4.95 1.67
C GLY A 278 -11.27 -5.57 0.64
N VAL A 279 -11.23 -5.01 -0.57
CA VAL A 279 -10.20 -5.38 -1.56
C VAL A 279 -9.56 -4.12 -2.13
N ARG A 280 -8.24 -4.04 -2.09
CA ARG A 280 -7.47 -2.93 -2.66
C ARG A 280 -6.95 -3.25 -4.05
N LEU A 281 -7.19 -2.36 -5.01
CA LEU A 281 -6.82 -2.52 -6.43
C LEU A 281 -6.05 -1.29 -6.95
N SER A 282 -5.15 -1.51 -7.92
CA SER A 282 -4.41 -0.44 -8.62
C SER A 282 -4.44 -0.65 -10.13
N PRO A 283 -5.60 -0.38 -10.78
CA PRO A 283 -5.88 -0.77 -12.17
C PRO A 283 -4.82 -0.29 -13.16
N PHE A 284 -4.40 0.96 -13.00
CA PHE A 284 -3.54 1.66 -13.95
C PHE A 284 -2.09 1.81 -13.50
N ALA A 285 -1.72 1.22 -12.35
CA ALA A 285 -0.35 1.27 -11.88
C ALA A 285 0.53 0.30 -12.70
N ASP A 286 1.73 0.75 -13.04
CA ASP A 286 2.81 -0.01 -13.68
C ASP A 286 3.98 -0.29 -12.72
N TYR A 287 3.76 -0.05 -11.43
CA TYR A 287 4.76 -0.23 -10.37
C TYR A 287 5.29 -1.68 -10.31
N MET A 288 6.61 -1.82 -10.12
CA MET A 288 7.32 -3.12 -10.05
C MET A 288 7.14 -4.00 -11.31
N ASP A 289 7.22 -3.35 -12.48
CA ASP A 289 7.07 -3.96 -13.81
C ASP A 289 5.76 -4.74 -13.98
N CYS A 290 4.68 -4.24 -13.38
CA CYS A 290 3.39 -4.93 -13.30
C CYS A 290 2.26 -4.04 -13.85
N HIS A 291 1.94 -4.20 -15.13
CA HIS A 291 0.87 -3.50 -15.86
C HIS A 291 0.01 -4.48 -16.66
N ASP A 292 -1.18 -4.07 -17.09
CA ASP A 292 -2.06 -4.88 -17.93
C ASP A 292 -2.33 -4.17 -19.27
N SER A 293 -2.51 -4.93 -20.34
CA SER A 293 -2.87 -4.39 -21.65
C SER A 293 -4.32 -3.86 -21.73
N ASP A 294 -5.25 -4.38 -20.92
CA ASP A 294 -6.62 -3.89 -20.78
C ASP A 294 -7.03 -3.79 -19.29
N PRO A 295 -6.49 -2.79 -18.57
CA PRO A 295 -6.74 -2.65 -17.13
C PRO A 295 -8.20 -2.38 -16.80
N LYS A 296 -9.00 -1.89 -17.76
CA LYS A 296 -10.44 -1.64 -17.56
C LYS A 296 -11.21 -2.94 -17.54
N ALA A 297 -11.04 -3.79 -18.55
CA ALA A 297 -11.70 -5.09 -18.61
C ALA A 297 -11.30 -5.95 -17.41
N LEU A 298 -10.00 -6.01 -17.09
CA LEU A 298 -9.46 -6.75 -15.95
C LEU A 298 -10.13 -6.32 -14.64
N THR A 299 -10.16 -5.03 -14.37
CA THR A 299 -10.71 -4.50 -13.12
C THR A 299 -12.22 -4.71 -13.03
N LEU A 300 -12.97 -4.51 -14.12
CA LEU A 300 -14.41 -4.76 -14.14
C LEU A 300 -14.75 -6.23 -13.89
N ARG A 301 -13.91 -7.15 -14.36
CA ARG A 301 -14.08 -8.58 -14.10
C ARG A 301 -13.95 -8.93 -12.62
N VAL A 302 -12.95 -8.35 -11.95
CA VAL A 302 -12.74 -8.53 -10.50
C VAL A 302 -13.87 -7.88 -9.70
N ILE A 303 -14.33 -6.68 -10.08
CA ILE A 303 -15.49 -6.02 -9.46
C ILE A 303 -16.75 -6.88 -9.58
N GLY A 304 -16.98 -7.52 -10.72
CA GLY A 304 -18.10 -8.44 -10.92
C GLY A 304 -18.13 -9.53 -9.84
N LEU A 305 -17.00 -10.19 -9.62
CA LEU A 305 -16.85 -11.18 -8.55
C LEU A 305 -17.11 -10.58 -7.17
N MET A 306 -16.51 -9.42 -6.87
CA MET A 306 -16.69 -8.75 -5.58
C MET A 306 -18.16 -8.40 -5.30
N ASN A 307 -18.90 -8.01 -6.34
CA ASN A 307 -20.33 -7.74 -6.26
C ASN A 307 -21.13 -9.01 -5.98
N ASP A 308 -20.80 -10.14 -6.63
CA ASP A 308 -21.49 -11.42 -6.44
C ASP A 308 -21.33 -11.95 -5.01
N LEU A 309 -20.17 -11.72 -4.41
CA LEU A 309 -19.87 -12.10 -3.03
C LEU A 309 -20.39 -11.10 -1.98
N GLY A 310 -20.76 -9.88 -2.38
CA GLY A 310 -21.19 -8.82 -1.46
C GLY A 310 -20.03 -8.25 -0.61
N VAL A 311 -18.85 -8.10 -1.21
CA VAL A 311 -17.68 -7.49 -0.56
C VAL A 311 -18.00 -6.08 -0.07
N LEU A 312 -17.61 -5.76 1.18
CA LEU A 312 -17.97 -4.52 1.88
C LEU A 312 -17.48 -3.26 1.14
N TYR A 313 -16.20 -3.22 0.76
CA TYR A 313 -15.63 -2.07 0.10
C TYR A 313 -14.57 -2.42 -0.96
N CYS A 314 -14.43 -1.52 -1.94
CA CYS A 314 -13.36 -1.54 -2.92
C CYS A 314 -12.49 -0.30 -2.73
N HIS A 315 -11.20 -0.50 -2.48
CA HIS A 315 -10.22 0.56 -2.26
C HIS A 315 -9.33 0.70 -3.50
N MET A 316 -9.50 1.80 -4.23
CA MET A 316 -8.79 2.02 -5.49
C MET A 316 -7.72 3.08 -5.40
N ILE A 317 -6.55 2.73 -5.94
CA ILE A 317 -5.44 3.66 -6.10
C ILE A 317 -5.59 4.38 -7.44
N GLU A 318 -5.58 5.71 -7.40
CA GLU A 318 -5.56 6.55 -8.61
C GLU A 318 -4.33 6.24 -9.47
N PRO A 319 -4.44 6.28 -10.81
CA PRO A 319 -3.28 6.22 -11.69
C PRO A 319 -2.26 7.26 -11.24
N ARG A 320 -1.02 6.84 -10.99
CA ARG A 320 0.08 7.77 -10.74
C ARG A 320 0.52 8.41 -12.05
N MET A 321 -0.31 9.24 -12.65
CA MET A 321 0.04 10.24 -13.66
C MET A 321 -1.09 11.26 -13.78
N CYS A 322 -1.00 12.33 -13.01
CA CYS A 322 -1.05 13.63 -13.66
C CYS A 322 0.38 14.18 -13.56
N VAL A 323 1.01 14.24 -14.72
CA VAL A 323 2.28 14.92 -14.94
C VAL A 323 2.19 16.30 -14.29
N GLY A 324 3.17 16.63 -13.46
CA GLY A 324 3.25 17.93 -12.82
C GLY A 324 3.15 17.90 -11.28
N ALA A 325 4.19 17.46 -10.58
CA ALA A 325 4.92 18.55 -9.91
C ALA A 325 5.52 19.27 -11.11
N GLY A 326 4.91 20.37 -11.56
CA GLY A 326 5.57 21.09 -12.63
C GLY A 326 7.00 21.35 -12.15
N GLU A 327 7.94 21.44 -13.07
CA GLU A 327 9.28 21.93 -12.73
C GLU A 327 9.21 23.33 -12.03
N ASP A 328 8.00 23.92 -11.94
CA ASP A 328 7.56 25.12 -11.22
C ASP A 328 6.94 24.93 -9.81
N GLY A 329 6.72 23.70 -9.31
CA GLY A 329 6.08 23.45 -8.01
C GLY A 329 4.53 23.46 -8.00
N SER A 330 3.87 23.36 -9.15
CA SER A 330 2.40 23.24 -9.24
C SER A 330 1.86 21.92 -8.66
N LYS A 331 0.65 21.95 -8.09
CA LYS A 331 -0.02 20.79 -7.48
C LYS A 331 -0.41 19.75 -8.55
N PRO A 332 -0.19 18.45 -8.33
CA PRO A 332 -0.71 17.41 -9.22
C PRO A 332 -2.24 17.47 -9.21
N VAL A 333 -2.87 17.61 -10.38
CA VAL A 333 -4.34 17.60 -10.49
C VAL A 333 -4.83 16.16 -10.47
N ILE A 334 -5.78 15.79 -9.62
CA ILE A 334 -6.41 14.46 -9.71
C ILE A 334 -7.45 14.46 -10.83
N ALA A 335 -7.19 13.71 -11.91
CA ALA A 335 -8.15 13.53 -12.98
C ALA A 335 -9.28 12.57 -12.54
N HIS A 336 -10.32 13.11 -11.86
CA HIS A 336 -11.50 12.41 -11.33
C HIS A 336 -12.43 11.71 -12.36
N GLY A 337 -11.89 11.16 -13.45
CA GLY A 337 -12.64 10.40 -14.44
C GLY A 337 -12.15 8.97 -14.66
N ARG A 338 -10.93 8.64 -14.22
CA ARG A 338 -10.28 7.36 -14.55
C ARG A 338 -10.89 6.18 -13.80
N LEU A 339 -11.25 6.37 -12.53
CA LEU A 339 -11.89 5.31 -11.72
C LEU A 339 -13.42 5.35 -11.77
N LEU A 340 -14.03 6.37 -12.40
CA LEU A 340 -15.49 6.53 -12.44
C LEU A 340 -16.23 5.31 -13.02
N PRO A 341 -15.75 4.62 -14.09
CA PRO A 341 -16.38 3.39 -14.55
C PRO A 341 -16.45 2.30 -13.47
N PHE A 342 -15.41 2.21 -12.63
CA PHE A 342 -15.33 1.25 -11.54
C PHE A 342 -16.24 1.63 -10.37
N ARG A 343 -16.29 2.93 -10.02
CA ARG A 343 -17.25 3.45 -9.04
C ARG A 343 -18.69 3.10 -9.40
N LYS A 344 -19.03 3.26 -10.69
CA LYS A 344 -20.37 2.95 -11.22
C LYS A 344 -20.68 1.45 -11.23
N ALA A 345 -19.66 0.60 -11.38
CA ALA A 345 -19.81 -0.84 -11.45
C ALA A 345 -19.89 -1.52 -10.08
N PHE A 346 -19.13 -1.02 -9.08
CA PHE A 346 -19.10 -1.61 -7.75
C PHE A 346 -20.28 -1.14 -6.89
N ARG A 347 -20.97 -2.10 -6.24
CA ARG A 347 -22.21 -1.86 -5.49
C ARG A 347 -21.99 -1.53 -4.01
N GLY A 348 -20.83 -1.86 -3.46
CA GLY A 348 -20.46 -1.57 -2.07
C GLY A 348 -19.88 -0.16 -1.89
N THR A 349 -19.19 0.03 -0.77
CA THR A 349 -18.50 1.29 -0.47
C THR A 349 -17.26 1.45 -1.34
N PHE A 350 -17.13 2.55 -2.06
CA PHE A 350 -16.01 2.83 -2.95
C PHE A 350 -15.07 3.85 -2.32
N MET A 351 -13.84 3.42 -2.06
CA MET A 351 -12.81 4.22 -1.41
C MET A 351 -11.70 4.56 -2.43
N VAL A 352 -11.28 5.83 -2.48
CA VAL A 352 -10.19 6.27 -3.36
C VAL A 352 -8.94 6.69 -2.58
N ASN A 353 -7.78 6.52 -3.19
CA ASN A 353 -6.49 6.86 -2.62
C ASN A 353 -5.52 7.37 -3.69
N GLY A 354 -4.67 8.33 -3.33
CA GLY A 354 -3.56 8.79 -4.16
C GLY A 354 -3.62 10.29 -4.49
N GLY A 355 -2.76 11.08 -3.84
CA GLY A 355 -2.56 12.50 -4.18
C GLY A 355 -3.48 13.48 -3.44
N TYR A 356 -4.64 13.02 -2.96
CA TYR A 356 -5.69 13.85 -2.37
C TYR A 356 -5.18 14.79 -1.27
N ASP A 357 -5.57 16.06 -1.39
CA ASP A 357 -5.67 17.00 -0.28
C ASP A 357 -7.11 17.08 0.28
N ARG A 358 -7.39 18.09 1.11
CA ARG A 358 -8.70 18.28 1.74
C ARG A 358 -9.75 18.65 0.69
N GLU A 359 -9.44 19.62 -0.15
CA GLU A 359 -10.34 20.16 -1.17
C GLU A 359 -10.68 19.12 -2.25
N GLU A 360 -9.67 18.38 -2.72
CA GLU A 360 -9.86 17.29 -3.69
C GLU A 360 -10.67 16.14 -3.09
N GLY A 361 -10.44 15.80 -1.82
CA GLY A 361 -11.21 14.77 -1.13
C GLY A 361 -12.67 15.17 -0.95
N ASP A 362 -12.92 16.42 -0.57
CA ASP A 362 -14.26 16.98 -0.46
C ASP A 362 -15.01 16.96 -1.79
N LYS A 363 -14.32 17.35 -2.87
CA LYS A 363 -14.86 17.28 -4.23
C LYS A 363 -15.19 15.85 -4.65
N ALA A 364 -14.31 14.89 -4.40
CA ALA A 364 -14.55 13.49 -4.78
C ALA A 364 -15.79 12.89 -4.09
N VAL A 365 -16.04 13.27 -2.83
CA VAL A 365 -17.26 12.88 -2.12
C VAL A 365 -18.48 13.64 -2.64
N ALA A 366 -18.37 14.96 -2.83
CA ALA A 366 -19.46 15.80 -3.31
C ALA A 366 -19.99 15.36 -4.69
N ASP A 367 -19.08 14.98 -5.58
CA ASP A 367 -19.41 14.58 -6.95
C ASP A 367 -19.89 13.10 -7.04
N GLY A 368 -19.92 12.36 -5.92
CA GLY A 368 -20.26 10.94 -5.90
C GLY A 368 -19.19 10.04 -6.55
N TYR A 369 -17.98 10.56 -6.75
CA TYR A 369 -16.85 9.82 -7.32
C TYR A 369 -16.31 8.77 -6.35
N ALA A 370 -16.38 9.06 -5.04
CA ALA A 370 -16.03 8.14 -3.98
C ALA A 370 -16.94 8.32 -2.76
N ASP A 371 -17.10 7.25 -1.98
CA ASP A 371 -17.81 7.31 -0.70
C ASP A 371 -16.83 7.68 0.43
N LEU A 372 -15.58 7.22 0.34
CA LEU A 372 -14.49 7.43 1.29
C LEU A 372 -13.20 7.84 0.57
N VAL A 373 -12.34 8.60 1.27
CA VAL A 373 -11.02 9.01 0.75
C VAL A 373 -9.94 8.62 1.76
N ALA A 374 -8.99 7.79 1.31
CA ALA A 374 -7.89 7.32 2.14
C ALA A 374 -6.63 8.17 1.94
N TYR A 375 -6.01 8.56 3.05
CA TYR A 375 -4.85 9.43 3.11
C TYR A 375 -3.65 8.66 3.66
N GLY A 376 -2.55 8.70 2.90
CA GLY A 376 -1.29 8.08 3.28
C GLY A 376 -0.36 9.09 3.98
N ARG A 377 0.51 9.71 3.18
CA ARG A 377 1.57 10.65 3.65
C ARG A 377 1.07 11.76 4.57
N LEU A 378 -0.12 12.33 4.31
CA LEU A 378 -0.69 13.38 5.16
C LEU A 378 -1.02 12.83 6.55
N PHE A 379 -1.70 11.68 6.61
CA PHE A 379 -2.11 11.05 7.87
C PHE A 379 -0.93 10.44 8.64
N LEU A 380 0.13 10.07 7.91
CA LEU A 380 1.41 9.68 8.51
C LEU A 380 1.97 10.82 9.39
N ALA A 381 2.01 12.06 8.89
CA ALA A 381 2.58 13.19 9.61
C ALA A 381 1.59 13.94 10.51
N ASN A 382 0.29 13.69 10.38
CA ASN A 382 -0.76 14.42 11.07
C ASN A 382 -1.66 13.39 11.77
N PRO A 383 -1.37 13.01 13.03
CA PRO A 383 -2.16 11.98 13.72
C PRO A 383 -3.63 12.38 13.88
N ASP A 384 -3.92 13.67 13.86
CA ASP A 384 -5.24 14.31 13.98
C ASP A 384 -5.71 14.94 12.66
N LEU A 385 -5.34 14.35 11.51
CA LEU A 385 -5.65 14.88 10.18
C LEU A 385 -7.13 15.31 9.99
N PRO A 386 -8.14 14.54 10.43
CA PRO A 386 -9.54 14.95 10.30
C PRO A 386 -9.87 16.23 11.07
N GLU A 387 -9.27 16.43 12.25
CA GLU A 387 -9.46 17.65 13.04
C GLU A 387 -8.77 18.85 12.39
N ARG A 388 -7.57 18.64 11.83
CA ARG A 388 -6.90 19.69 11.04
C ARG A 388 -7.71 20.09 9.82
N PHE A 389 -8.34 19.14 9.13
CA PHE A 389 -9.25 19.42 8.03
C PHE A 389 -10.50 20.19 8.49
N ARG A 390 -11.07 19.81 9.64
CA ARG A 390 -12.25 20.48 10.24
C ARG A 390 -11.96 21.93 10.59
N ARG A 391 -10.81 22.20 11.22
CA ARG A 391 -10.39 23.56 11.61
C ARG A 391 -9.69 24.34 10.49
N LYS A 392 -9.48 23.72 9.32
CA LYS A 392 -8.64 24.25 8.23
C LYS A 392 -7.26 24.69 8.73
N ALA A 393 -6.69 23.91 9.64
CA ALA A 393 -5.41 24.19 10.28
C ALA A 393 -4.23 23.82 9.38
N GLY A 394 -3.04 24.34 9.72
CA GLY A 394 -1.80 23.92 9.08
C GLY A 394 -1.51 22.43 9.26
N LEU A 395 -0.90 21.82 8.25
CA LEU A 395 -0.49 20.42 8.28
C LEU A 395 1.01 20.31 8.59
N ASN A 396 1.37 19.36 9.44
CA ASN A 396 2.74 18.92 9.63
C ASN A 396 3.32 18.43 8.30
N LYS A 397 4.58 18.77 8.05
CA LYS A 397 5.33 18.25 6.89
C LYS A 397 5.82 16.84 7.21
N TYR A 398 5.55 15.90 6.31
CA TYR A 398 6.11 14.56 6.40
C TYR A 398 7.60 14.56 6.04
N ASP A 399 8.36 13.67 6.65
CA ASP A 399 9.76 13.40 6.33
C ASP A 399 9.87 12.03 5.68
N ARG A 400 10.29 11.99 4.42
CA ARG A 400 10.38 10.74 3.64
C ARG A 400 11.54 9.86 4.10
N SER A 401 12.55 10.43 4.74
CA SER A 401 13.72 9.68 5.20
C SER A 401 13.39 8.69 6.33
N THR A 402 12.31 8.94 7.07
CA THR A 402 11.86 8.14 8.21
C THR A 402 10.66 7.22 7.89
N PHE A 403 10.23 7.14 6.63
CA PHE A 403 9.08 6.29 6.27
C PHE A 403 9.34 4.82 6.56
N TYR A 404 10.52 4.31 6.18
CA TYR A 404 10.89 2.89 6.23
C TYR A 404 12.17 2.67 7.07
N THR A 405 12.19 3.19 8.30
CA THR A 405 13.28 2.95 9.25
C THR A 405 12.81 1.99 10.34
N SER A 406 13.70 1.11 10.79
CA SER A 406 13.42 0.16 11.87
C SER A 406 13.70 0.77 13.24
N ASP A 407 14.88 1.36 13.45
CA ASP A 407 15.29 2.02 14.70
C ASP A 407 16.23 3.21 14.40
N PRO A 408 16.20 4.32 15.16
CA PRO A 408 15.27 4.63 16.25
C PRO A 408 13.85 4.95 15.77
N VAL A 409 12.87 4.86 16.67
CA VAL A 409 11.45 5.19 16.40
C VAL A 409 11.27 6.71 16.29
N VAL A 410 11.61 7.26 15.13
CA VAL A 410 11.51 8.69 14.77
C VAL A 410 10.69 8.82 13.49
N GLY A 411 9.97 9.94 13.32
CA GLY A 411 9.03 10.14 12.22
C GLY A 411 7.88 9.12 12.22
N TYR A 412 7.46 8.70 13.42
CA TYR A 412 6.46 7.65 13.64
C TYR A 412 5.38 8.10 14.62
N THR A 413 5.75 8.24 15.90
CA THR A 413 4.86 8.64 17.01
C THR A 413 5.17 10.04 17.56
N ASP A 414 6.12 10.73 16.96
CA ASP A 414 6.68 12.02 17.36
C ASP A 414 6.15 13.21 16.54
N TYR A 415 5.21 12.95 15.62
CA TYR A 415 4.47 14.02 14.95
C TYR A 415 3.47 14.67 15.93
N PRO A 416 3.51 16.00 16.12
CA PRO A 416 2.69 16.67 17.13
C PRO A 416 1.22 16.75 16.73
N PHE A 417 0.32 16.72 17.73
CA PHE A 417 -1.08 17.07 17.55
C PHE A 417 -1.24 18.60 17.40
N LEU A 418 -2.39 19.03 16.86
CA LEU A 418 -2.71 20.45 16.66
C LEU A 418 -2.77 21.21 17.99
N ASP A 419 -3.34 20.59 19.02
CA ASP A 419 -3.52 21.23 20.32
C ASP A 419 -2.19 21.35 21.11
N ASP A 420 -1.23 20.44 20.89
CA ASP A 420 0.13 20.54 21.44
C ASP A 420 0.83 21.81 20.91
N GLN A 421 0.73 22.06 19.61
CA GLN A 421 1.35 23.22 18.95
C GLN A 421 0.78 24.55 19.44
N ASN A 422 -0.53 24.61 19.70
CA ASN A 422 -1.18 25.81 20.24
C ASN A 422 -0.74 26.09 21.68
N SER A 423 -0.51 25.05 22.49
CA SER A 423 -0.05 25.21 23.86
C SER A 423 1.38 25.78 23.95
N GLU A 424 2.30 25.31 23.10
CA GLU A 424 3.67 25.82 23.05
C GLU A 424 3.73 27.28 22.60
N LEU A 425 2.91 27.66 21.62
CA LEU A 425 2.78 29.04 21.14
C LEU A 425 2.16 29.98 22.18
N ALA A 426 1.25 29.49 23.03
CA ALA A 426 0.64 30.28 24.09
C ALA A 426 1.56 30.51 25.30
N THR A 427 2.60 29.68 25.46
CA THR A 427 3.62 29.81 26.52
C THR A 427 4.88 30.58 26.11
N ARG A 428 4.95 31.03 24.85
CA ARG A 428 6.01 31.93 24.33
C ARG A 428 5.43 33.32 24.14
#